data_AF-A0A1A8DJC5-F1
#
_entry.id   AF-A0A1A8DJC5-F1
#
_cell.length_a   1.000
_cell.length_b   1.000
_cell.length_c   1.000
_cell.angle_alpha   90.00
_cell.angle_beta   90.00
_cell.angle_gamma   90.00
#
_symmetry.space_group_name_H-M   'P 1'
#
loop_
_entity.id
_entity.type
_entity.pdbx_description
1 polymer ?
#
loop_
_entity_poly.entity_id
_entity_poly.type
_entity_poly.pdbx_seq_one_letter_code
_entity_poly.pdbx_strand_id
1 'polypeptide(L)'
;CSSIGLRLVLEYLYTANVTLSLDTVEEVLSVSKILNISQITKLSVQFLNDQISVQNYKQICKIAALHGLDETKKLANKYLVEDVLLLNFEEMCAMLDALPPPVESELALFQMSVLWLEHDRETRMHYAPDLMKRLRFALIP
;
A
#
# COMPACT_ATOMS: atom_id res chain seq x y z
N CYS A 1 -5.09 -6.06 21.66
CA CYS A 1 -4.44 -7.29 21.14
C CYS A 1 -5.53 -8.29 20.82
N SER A 2 -5.73 -8.62 19.54
CA SER A 2 -6.71 -9.65 19.16
C SER A 2 -6.23 -11.03 19.64
N SER A 3 -7.16 -11.83 20.16
CA SER A 3 -6.89 -13.17 20.67
C SER A 3 -6.45 -14.16 19.57
N ILE A 4 -6.74 -13.84 18.31
CA ILE A 4 -6.49 -14.69 17.15
C ILE A 4 -5.01 -14.63 16.75
N GLY A 5 -4.44 -13.43 16.58
CA GLY A 5 -3.00 -13.26 16.28
C GLY A 5 -2.09 -13.90 17.33
N LEU A 6 -2.42 -13.79 18.62
CA LEU A 6 -1.66 -14.45 19.70
C LEU A 6 -1.75 -15.97 19.64
N ARG A 7 -2.94 -16.50 19.37
CA ARG A 7 -3.14 -17.96 19.26
C ARG A 7 -2.34 -18.53 18.09
N LEU A 8 -2.35 -17.89 16.93
CA LEU A 8 -1.60 -18.34 15.75
C LEU A 8 -0.08 -18.32 15.97
N VAL A 9 0.44 -17.30 16.67
CA VAL A 9 1.86 -17.24 17.00
C VAL A 9 2.25 -18.29 18.06
N LEU A 10 1.39 -18.55 19.04
CA LEU A 10 1.59 -19.66 19.99
C LEU A 10 1.53 -21.02 19.28
N GLU A 11 0.58 -21.20 18.38
CA GLU A 11 0.45 -22.43 17.59
C GLU A 11 1.70 -22.66 16.74
N TYR A 12 2.28 -21.62 16.14
CA TYR A 12 3.58 -21.69 15.48
C TYR A 12 4.71 -22.11 16.43
N LEU A 13 4.79 -21.54 17.62
CA LEU A 13 5.82 -21.92 18.59
C LEU A 13 5.73 -23.39 19.01
N TYR A 14 4.52 -23.96 19.04
CA TYR A 14 4.30 -25.34 19.42
C TYR A 14 4.33 -26.34 18.25
N THR A 15 3.98 -25.93 17.03
CA THR A 15 3.81 -26.83 15.87
C THR A 15 4.74 -26.53 14.70
N ALA A 16 5.50 -25.44 14.76
CA ALA A 16 6.26 -24.86 13.65
C ALA A 16 5.42 -24.51 12.41
N ASN A 17 4.09 -24.47 12.53
CA ASN A 17 3.18 -24.19 11.43
C ASN A 17 2.31 -22.97 11.75
N VAL A 18 2.13 -22.07 10.77
CA VAL A 18 1.27 -20.88 10.90
C VAL A 18 0.43 -20.71 9.65
N THR A 19 -0.89 -20.58 9.82
CA THR A 19 -1.79 -20.26 8.71
C THR A 19 -1.97 -18.76 8.64
N LEU A 20 -1.52 -18.15 7.54
CA LEU A 20 -1.66 -16.72 7.28
C LEU A 20 -2.82 -16.47 6.32
N SER A 21 -3.62 -15.46 6.61
CA SER A 21 -4.65 -14.91 5.71
C SER A 21 -4.54 -13.39 5.67
N LEU A 22 -5.11 -12.73 4.66
CA LEU A 22 -5.09 -11.25 4.58
C LEU A 22 -5.74 -10.59 5.80
N ASP A 23 -6.73 -11.24 6.43
CA ASP A 23 -7.39 -10.74 7.64
C ASP A 23 -6.56 -10.94 8.91
N THR A 24 -5.70 -11.96 8.95
CA THR A 24 -4.93 -12.33 10.15
C THR A 24 -3.47 -11.92 10.09
N VAL A 25 -2.92 -11.67 8.89
CA VAL A 25 -1.50 -11.39 8.69
C VAL A 25 -1.05 -10.10 9.38
N GLU A 26 -1.91 -9.07 9.45
CA GLU A 26 -1.62 -7.84 10.19
C GLU A 26 -1.47 -8.11 11.70
N GLU A 27 -2.37 -8.91 12.26
CA GLU A 27 -2.32 -9.27 13.69
C GLU A 27 -1.12 -10.16 14.00
N VAL A 28 -0.85 -11.16 13.16
CA VAL A 28 0.29 -12.06 13.31
C VAL A 28 1.61 -11.30 13.19
N LEU A 29 1.73 -10.38 12.23
CA LEU A 29 2.89 -9.51 12.06
C LEU A 29 3.08 -8.55 13.25
N SER A 30 1.98 -8.02 13.80
CA SER A 30 2.02 -7.21 15.01
C SER A 30 2.55 -8.00 16.21
N VAL A 31 2.03 -9.20 16.44
CA VAL A 31 2.44 -10.07 17.55
C VAL A 31 3.86 -10.59 17.35
N SER A 32 4.26 -10.95 16.13
CA SER A 32 5.62 -11.42 15.84
C SER A 32 6.66 -10.35 16.13
N LYS A 33 6.36 -9.08 15.83
CA LYS A 33 7.21 -7.94 16.19
C LYS A 33 7.28 -7.72 17.69
N ILE A 34 6.16 -7.80 18.41
CA ILE A 34 6.15 -7.68 19.88
C ILE A 34 7.01 -8.78 20.53
N LEU A 35 6.89 -10.02 20.04
CA LEU A 35 7.63 -11.17 20.56
C LEU A 35 9.05 -11.31 19.95
N ASN A 36 9.46 -10.41 19.06
CA ASN A 36 10.74 -10.43 18.34
C ASN A 36 11.02 -11.75 17.58
N ILE A 37 9.98 -12.42 17.07
CA ILE A 37 10.11 -13.65 16.29
C ILE A 37 10.36 -13.30 14.82
N SER A 38 11.62 -13.10 14.46
CA SER A 38 12.04 -12.68 13.12
C SER A 38 11.60 -13.64 12.00
N GLN A 39 11.46 -14.93 12.29
CA GLN A 39 11.05 -15.93 11.31
C GLN A 39 9.60 -15.77 10.85
N ILE A 40 8.68 -15.52 11.79
CA ILE A 40 7.27 -15.24 11.46
C ILE A 40 7.17 -13.93 10.68
N THR A 41 7.91 -12.90 11.10
CA THR A 41 7.94 -11.61 10.37
C THR A 41 8.36 -11.81 8.92
N LYS A 42 9.40 -12.61 8.64
CA LYS A 42 9.83 -12.93 7.27
C LYS A 42 8.75 -13.68 6.48
N LEU A 43 8.12 -14.68 7.10
CA LEU A 43 7.04 -15.45 6.46
C LEU A 43 5.82 -14.56 6.15
N SER A 44 5.43 -13.68 7.06
CA SER A 44 4.35 -12.71 6.85
C SER A 44 4.67 -11.72 5.73
N VAL A 45 5.91 -11.22 5.66
CA VAL A 45 6.36 -10.33 4.56
C VAL A 45 6.32 -11.07 3.22
N GLN A 46 6.82 -12.30 3.18
CA GLN A 46 6.80 -13.11 1.97
C GLN A 46 5.37 -13.41 1.51
N PHE A 47 4.49 -13.80 2.44
CA PHE A 47 3.07 -14.01 2.16
C PHE A 47 2.39 -12.75 1.61
N LEU A 48 2.66 -11.58 2.18
CA LEU A 48 2.14 -10.30 1.67
C LEU A 48 2.62 -10.01 0.25
N ASN A 49 3.89 -10.29 -0.04
CA ASN A 49 4.45 -10.10 -1.39
C ASN A 49 3.87 -11.09 -2.41
N ASP A 50 3.63 -12.34 -2.01
CA ASP A 50 3.09 -13.38 -2.90
C ASP A 50 1.58 -13.22 -3.16
N GLN A 51 0.83 -12.68 -2.20
CA GLN A 51 -0.62 -12.48 -2.31
C GLN A 51 -1.03 -11.13 -2.90
N ILE A 52 -0.07 -10.26 -3.23
CA ILE A 52 -0.41 -8.93 -3.74
C ILE A 52 -1.11 -9.01 -5.10
N SER A 53 -2.20 -8.27 -5.22
CA SER A 53 -3.07 -8.22 -6.39
C SER A 53 -3.75 -6.85 -6.49
N VAL A 54 -4.34 -6.57 -7.65
CA VAL A 54 -5.07 -5.32 -7.92
C VAL A 54 -6.25 -5.11 -6.95
N GLN A 55 -6.78 -6.18 -6.35
CA GLN A 55 -7.90 -6.08 -5.40
C GLN A 55 -7.46 -5.76 -3.97
N ASN A 56 -6.24 -6.13 -3.57
CA ASN A 56 -5.79 -6.08 -2.17
C ASN A 56 -4.54 -5.21 -1.94
N TYR A 57 -3.95 -4.61 -2.98
CA TYR A 57 -2.76 -3.77 -2.86
C TYR A 57 -2.94 -2.62 -1.86
N LYS A 58 -4.14 -2.04 -1.75
CA LYS A 58 -4.45 -0.94 -0.82
C LYS A 58 -4.29 -1.38 0.64
N GLN A 59 -4.79 -2.56 0.99
CA GLN A 59 -4.66 -3.13 2.32
C GLN A 59 -3.20 -3.48 2.61
N ILE A 60 -2.50 -4.08 1.65
CA ILE A 60 -1.09 -4.45 1.78
C ILE A 60 -0.20 -3.21 1.93
N CYS A 61 -0.45 -2.14 1.17
CA CYS A 61 0.20 -0.83 1.33
C CYS A 61 0.04 -0.30 2.76
N LYS A 62 -1.18 -0.34 3.32
CA LYS A 62 -1.46 0.12 4.68
C LYS A 62 -0.70 -0.71 5.72
N ILE A 63 -0.71 -2.03 5.60
CA ILE A 63 0.04 -2.94 6.48
C ILE A 63 1.54 -2.65 6.36
N ALA A 64 2.05 -2.51 5.14
CA ALA A 64 3.46 -2.22 4.89
C ALA A 64 3.89 -0.88 5.50
N ALA A 65 3.06 0.16 5.40
CA ALA A 65 3.28 1.45 6.04
C ALA A 65 3.30 1.34 7.58
N LEU A 66 2.27 0.72 8.18
CA LEU A 66 2.16 0.54 9.63
C LEU A 66 3.33 -0.24 10.21
N HIS A 67 3.88 -1.19 9.45
CA HIS A 67 4.97 -2.05 9.88
C HIS A 67 6.33 -1.70 9.26
N GLY A 68 6.48 -0.59 8.53
CA GLY A 68 7.76 -0.20 7.91
C GLY A 68 8.36 -1.29 7.00
N LEU A 69 7.53 -1.95 6.20
CA LEU A 69 7.94 -2.97 5.23
C LEU A 69 8.24 -2.32 3.87
N ASP A 70 9.43 -1.77 3.72
CA ASP A 70 9.79 -0.97 2.52
C ASP A 70 9.70 -1.75 1.21
N GLU A 71 10.15 -3.01 1.18
CA GLU A 71 10.11 -3.84 -0.03
C GLU A 71 8.68 -4.20 -0.44
N THR A 72 7.83 -4.56 0.52
CA THR A 72 6.39 -4.80 0.27
C THR A 72 5.69 -3.53 -0.17
N LYS A 73 6.03 -2.39 0.42
CA LYS A 73 5.50 -1.07 0.03
C LYS A 73 5.89 -0.72 -1.40
N LYS A 74 7.13 -0.96 -1.82
CA LYS A 74 7.57 -0.76 -3.22
C LYS A 74 6.78 -1.64 -4.19
N LEU A 75 6.59 -2.92 -3.84
CA LEU A 75 5.83 -3.85 -4.67
C LEU A 75 4.37 -3.40 -4.81
N ALA A 76 3.75 -2.98 -3.71
CA ALA A 76 2.38 -2.48 -3.71
C ALA A 76 2.21 -1.15 -4.44
N ASN A 77 3.20 -0.27 -4.35
CA ASN A 77 3.24 0.97 -5.13
C ASN A 77 3.26 0.71 -6.64
N LYS A 78 3.85 -0.40 -7.10
CA LYS A 78 3.83 -0.75 -8.53
C LYS A 78 2.39 -0.96 -9.03
N TYR A 79 1.59 -1.71 -8.27
CA TYR A 79 0.17 -1.93 -8.60
C TYR A 79 -0.65 -0.65 -8.50
N LEU A 80 -0.36 0.20 -7.51
CA LEU A 80 -0.99 1.52 -7.40
C LEU A 80 -0.70 2.38 -8.64
N VAL A 81 0.54 2.39 -9.14
CA VAL A 81 0.88 3.14 -10.36
C VAL A 81 0.14 2.55 -11.57
N GLU A 82 0.09 1.23 -11.73
CA GLU A 82 -0.64 0.58 -12.82
C GLU A 82 -2.15 0.90 -12.78
N ASP A 83 -2.76 0.88 -11.59
CA ASP A 83 -4.16 1.25 -11.37
C ASP A 83 -4.39 2.73 -11.74
N VAL A 84 -3.50 3.62 -11.29
CA VAL A 84 -3.57 5.06 -11.60
C VAL A 84 -3.50 5.31 -13.10
N LEU A 85 -2.60 4.66 -13.83
CA LEU A 85 -2.42 4.86 -15.27
C LEU A 85 -3.70 4.56 -16.08
N LEU A 86 -4.51 3.62 -15.59
CA LEU A 86 -5.78 3.20 -16.17
C LEU A 86 -6.96 4.12 -15.80
N LEU A 87 -6.81 5.02 -14.83
CA LEU A 87 -7.88 5.93 -14.40
C LEU A 87 -8.22 6.97 -15.47
N ASN A 88 -9.49 7.36 -15.52
CA ASN A 88 -9.95 8.50 -16.29
C ASN A 88 -9.67 9.82 -15.56
N PHE A 89 -9.78 10.95 -16.27
CA PHE A 89 -9.56 12.28 -15.68
C PHE A 89 -10.42 12.56 -14.43
N GLU A 90 -11.68 12.14 -14.45
CA GLU A 90 -12.61 12.34 -13.33
C GLU A 90 -12.20 11.51 -12.10
N GLU A 91 -11.79 10.27 -12.30
CA GLU A 91 -11.30 9.38 -11.24
C GLU A 91 -9.96 9.87 -10.68
N MET A 92 -9.09 10.39 -11.54
CA MET A 92 -7.83 11.03 -11.14
C MET A 92 -8.09 12.28 -10.29
N CYS A 93 -9.06 13.11 -10.67
CA CYS A 93 -9.48 14.25 -9.86
C CYS A 93 -10.06 13.81 -8.52
N ALA A 94 -10.92 12.79 -8.51
CA ALA A 94 -11.50 12.24 -7.29
C ALA A 94 -10.41 11.66 -6.36
N MET A 95 -9.37 11.05 -6.93
CA MET A 95 -8.22 10.54 -6.18
C MET A 95 -7.39 11.67 -5.55
N LEU A 96 -7.18 12.78 -6.26
CA LEU A 96 -6.48 13.95 -5.74
C LEU A 96 -7.29 14.71 -4.68
N ASP A 97 -8.61 14.74 -4.84
CA ASP A 97 -9.52 15.36 -3.86
C ASP A 97 -9.80 14.45 -2.65
N ALA A 98 -9.42 13.16 -2.72
CA ALA A 98 -9.71 12.18 -1.67
C ALA A 98 -9.00 12.54 -0.35
N LEU A 99 -9.78 12.57 0.73
CA LEU A 99 -9.30 12.73 2.09
C LEU A 99 -9.75 11.51 2.91
N PRO A 100 -8.82 10.66 3.40
CA PRO A 100 -7.36 10.75 3.31
C PRO A 100 -6.81 10.38 1.91
N PRO A 101 -5.65 10.94 1.51
CA PRO A 101 -5.02 10.63 0.23
C PRO A 101 -4.58 9.15 0.17
N PRO A 102 -4.59 8.52 -1.02
CA PRO A 102 -4.20 7.12 -1.20
C PRO A 102 -2.71 6.87 -0.94
N VAL A 103 -1.91 7.93 -0.91
CA VAL A 103 -0.46 7.89 -0.68
C VAL A 103 -0.10 8.81 0.47
N GLU A 104 0.93 8.42 1.23
CA GLU A 104 1.33 9.12 2.46
C GLU A 104 1.99 10.49 2.22
N SER A 105 2.30 10.85 0.96
CA SER A 105 2.94 12.12 0.63
C SER A 105 2.33 12.79 -0.61
N GLU A 106 2.19 14.11 -0.56
CA GLU A 106 1.80 14.96 -1.69
C GLU A 106 2.82 14.87 -2.84
N LEU A 107 4.11 14.64 -2.50
CA LEU A 107 5.14 14.37 -3.50
C LEU A 107 4.82 13.11 -4.33
N ALA A 108 4.33 12.05 -3.70
CA ALA A 108 3.96 10.83 -4.42
C ALA A 108 2.70 11.04 -5.29
N LEU A 109 1.73 11.83 -4.82
CA LEU A 109 0.56 12.24 -5.62
C LEU A 109 0.97 13.06 -6.85
N PHE A 110 1.93 13.98 -6.69
CA PHE A 110 2.50 14.74 -7.80
C PHE A 110 3.19 13.81 -8.81
N GLN A 111 4.05 12.90 -8.34
CA GLN A 111 4.73 11.93 -9.20
C GLN A 111 3.73 11.05 -9.97
N MET A 112 2.67 10.58 -9.31
CA MET A 112 1.59 9.81 -9.95
C MET A 112 0.84 10.63 -10.99
N SER A 113 0.58 11.91 -10.72
CA SER A 113 -0.07 12.81 -11.66
C SER A 113 0.77 13.05 -12.90
N VAL A 114 2.08 13.21 -12.74
CA VAL A 114 3.01 13.34 -13.85
C VAL A 114 3.06 12.05 -14.68
N LEU A 115 3.17 10.88 -14.03
CA LEU A 115 3.16 9.59 -14.72
C LEU A 115 1.86 9.38 -15.51
N TRP A 116 0.72 9.75 -14.93
CA TRP A 116 -0.59 9.67 -15.59
C TRP A 116 -0.68 10.59 -16.82
N LEU A 117 -0.12 11.81 -16.72
CA LEU A 117 -0.04 12.77 -17.82
C LEU A 117 0.92 12.31 -18.93
N GLU A 118 2.06 11.70 -18.56
CA GLU A 118 3.05 11.19 -19.51
C GLU A 118 2.52 9.98 -20.29
N HIS A 119 1.65 9.17 -19.69
CA HIS A 119 1.07 7.99 -20.32
C HIS A 119 0.33 8.29 -21.62
N ASP A 120 -0.54 9.31 -21.63
CA ASP A 120 -1.21 9.81 -22.83
C ASP A 120 -1.02 11.33 -22.97
N ARG A 121 0.23 11.73 -23.27
CA ARG A 121 0.61 13.14 -23.32
C ARG A 121 -0.30 14.01 -24.21
N GLU A 122 -0.71 13.51 -25.37
CA GLU A 122 -1.48 14.30 -26.35
C GLU A 122 -2.91 14.62 -25.86
N THR A 123 -3.59 13.66 -25.22
CA THR A 123 -4.97 13.83 -24.75
C THR A 123 -5.02 14.38 -23.33
N ARG A 124 -4.05 14.00 -22.47
CA ARG A 124 -4.05 14.33 -21.04
C ARG A 124 -3.32 15.63 -20.69
N MET A 125 -2.40 16.16 -21.51
CA MET A 125 -1.69 17.42 -21.20
C MET A 125 -2.63 18.61 -20.97
N HIS A 126 -3.78 18.63 -21.62
CA HIS A 126 -4.78 19.70 -21.46
C HIS A 126 -5.33 19.76 -20.02
N TYR A 127 -5.33 18.64 -19.29
CA TYR A 127 -5.79 18.54 -17.91
C TYR A 127 -4.71 18.82 -16.86
N ALA A 128 -3.44 18.92 -17.28
CA ALA A 128 -2.31 19.20 -16.39
C ALA A 128 -2.52 20.42 -15.46
N PRO A 129 -2.95 21.60 -15.95
CA PRO A 129 -3.16 22.75 -15.08
C PRO A 129 -4.27 22.53 -14.04
N ASP A 130 -5.31 21.75 -14.35
CA ASP A 130 -6.39 21.47 -13.40
C ASP A 130 -5.99 20.44 -12.34
N LEU A 131 -5.22 19.42 -12.71
CA LEU A 131 -4.62 18.48 -11.75
C LEU A 131 -3.63 19.18 -10.82
N MET A 132 -2.78 20.06 -11.36
CA MET A 132 -1.79 20.80 -10.56
C MET A 132 -2.44 21.75 -9.55
N LYS A 133 -3.57 22.40 -9.88
CA LYS A 133 -4.28 23.26 -8.90
C LYS A 133 -4.83 22.51 -7.69
N ARG A 134 -5.13 21.21 -7.85
CA ARG A 134 -5.66 20.36 -6.77
C ARG A 134 -4.56 19.86 -5.84
N LEU A 135 -3.34 19.71 -6.36
CA LEU A 135 -2.18 19.31 -5.57
C LEU A 135 -1.74 20.41 -4.60
N ARG A 136 -1.50 20.03 -3.35
CA ARG A 136 -1.05 20.97 -2.32
C ARG A 136 0.46 21.05 -2.34
N PHE A 137 1.00 21.79 -3.31
CA PHE A 137 2.44 22.03 -3.43
C PHE A 137 3.09 22.55 -2.15
N ALA A 138 2.35 23.29 -1.31
CA ALA A 138 2.80 23.78 -0.02
C ALA A 138 3.13 22.68 1.02
N LEU A 139 2.68 21.45 0.78
CA LEU A 139 2.92 20.28 1.62
C LEU A 139 3.95 19.31 0.99
N ILE A 140 4.56 19.68 -0.13
CA ILE A 140 5.68 18.93 -0.71
C ILE A 140 6.94 19.32 0.10
N PRO A 141 7.57 18.36 0.80
CA PRO A 141 8.80 18.62 1.56
C PRO A 141 10.03 18.82 0.66
#